data_AF-A0A1W1BCD6-F1
#
_entry.id   AF-A0A1W1BCD6-F1
#
_cell.length_a   1.000
_cell.length_b   1.000
_cell.length_c   1.000
_cell.angle_alpha   90.00
_cell.angle_beta   90.00
_cell.angle_gamma   90.00
#
_symmetry.space_group_name_H-M   'P 1'
#
loop_
_entity.id
_entity.type
_entity.pdbx_description
1 polymer ?
#
loop_
_entity_poly.entity_id
_entity_poly.type
_entity_poly.pdbx_seq_one_letter_code
_entity_poly.pdbx_strand_id
1 'polypeptide(L)'
;MFEVKFRKKHTKNRVVVGVLSDEIINFLEKISIPINSKEIYINAKSLSHLTRQSKKDRGAGLSEDDILSIPKILKSPMAIYFDEAKEKLNLLYCAESSCKRVIKIVIDTKYIRKKEKFTLIKTAGYVEWSNMKSYKLIIGAESR
;
A
#
# COMPACT_ATOMS: atom_id res chain seq x y z
N MET A 1 24.41 17.54 -29.68
CA MET A 1 23.04 17.81 -29.21
C MET A 1 22.26 16.50 -29.27
N PHE A 2 22.17 15.76 -28.15
CA PHE A 2 21.52 14.46 -28.15
C PHE A 2 20.02 14.65 -27.89
N GLU A 3 19.24 14.50 -28.95
CA GLU A 3 17.79 14.50 -28.88
C GLU A 3 17.34 13.19 -28.22
N VAL A 4 16.99 13.27 -26.94
CA VAL A 4 16.38 12.16 -26.20
C VAL A 4 14.97 11.98 -26.77
N LYS A 5 14.82 11.09 -27.75
CA LYS A 5 13.51 10.63 -28.23
C LYS A 5 12.81 9.93 -27.08
N PHE A 6 11.96 10.67 -26.35
CA PHE A 6 10.98 10.12 -25.42
C PHE A 6 10.06 9.17 -26.18
N ARG A 7 10.43 7.89 -26.26
CA ARG A 7 9.51 6.83 -26.65
C ARG A 7 8.41 6.81 -25.59
N LYS A 8 7.24 7.37 -25.93
CA LYS A 8 5.97 7.16 -25.21
C LYS A 8 5.65 5.66 -25.21
N LYS A 9 6.28 4.90 -24.31
CA LYS A 9 5.82 3.55 -23.97
C LYS A 9 4.50 3.78 -23.26
N HIS A 10 3.38 3.36 -23.84
CA HIS A 10 2.06 3.46 -23.22
C HIS A 10 2.04 2.64 -21.90
N THR A 11 2.45 3.26 -20.80
CA THR A 11 2.20 2.80 -19.41
C THR A 11 0.86 3.32 -18.87
N LYS A 12 -0.03 3.82 -19.76
CA LYS A 12 -1.22 4.68 -19.52
C LYS A 12 -2.27 4.23 -18.49
N ASN A 13 -2.18 3.05 -17.87
CA ASN A 13 -3.24 2.54 -16.98
C ASN A 13 -2.80 2.36 -15.53
N ARG A 14 -1.62 2.85 -15.13
CA ARG A 14 -1.13 2.74 -13.76
C ARG A 14 -0.38 4.01 -13.35
N VAL A 15 -0.47 4.35 -12.08
CA VAL A 15 0.22 5.50 -11.48
C VAL A 15 1.03 4.99 -10.29
N VAL A 16 2.27 5.48 -10.13
CA VAL A 16 3.07 5.22 -8.94
C VAL A 16 2.54 6.09 -7.81
N VAL A 17 2.20 5.48 -6.69
CA VAL A 17 1.68 6.18 -5.50
C VAL A 17 2.64 6.14 -4.32
N GLY A 18 3.71 5.36 -4.40
CA GLY A 18 4.72 5.31 -3.35
C GLY A 18 5.83 4.33 -3.70
N VAL A 19 6.81 4.23 -2.82
CA VAL A 19 7.95 3.32 -2.95
C VAL A 19 8.15 2.64 -1.59
N LEU A 20 8.32 1.32 -1.59
CA LEU A 20 8.70 0.56 -0.40
C LEU A 20 10.09 1.02 0.05
N SER A 21 10.21 1.42 1.32
CA SER A 21 11.51 1.74 1.90
C SER A 21 12.36 0.48 2.09
N ASP A 22 13.67 0.64 2.23
CA ASP A 22 14.58 -0.49 2.37
C ASP A 22 14.32 -1.28 3.66
N GLU A 23 13.82 -0.65 4.73
CA GLU A 23 13.40 -1.34 5.96
C GLU A 23 12.24 -2.30 5.71
N ILE A 24 11.24 -1.89 4.90
CA ILE A 24 10.13 -2.77 4.53
C ILE A 24 10.65 -3.93 3.67
N ILE A 25 11.53 -3.64 2.71
CA ILE A 25 12.10 -4.67 1.82
C ILE A 25 12.88 -5.70 2.63
N ASN A 26 13.79 -5.25 3.50
CA ASN A 26 14.59 -6.10 4.38
C ASN A 26 13.71 -6.94 5.30
N PHE A 27 12.61 -6.38 5.82
CA PHE A 27 11.64 -7.14 6.60
C PHE A 27 10.98 -8.25 5.78
N LEU A 28 10.50 -7.93 4.57
CA LEU A 28 9.81 -8.89 3.70
C LEU A 28 10.72 -10.02 3.23
N GLU A 29 11.99 -9.72 2.95
CA GLU A 29 13.00 -10.72 2.61
C GLU A 29 13.24 -11.70 3.78
N LYS A 30 13.35 -11.19 5.02
CA LYS A 30 13.50 -12.04 6.22
C LYS A 30 12.34 -13.02 6.40
N ILE A 31 11.13 -12.64 6.02
CA ILE A 31 9.94 -13.50 6.09
C ILE A 31 9.60 -14.17 4.75
N SER A 32 10.54 -14.16 3.80
CA SER A 32 10.42 -14.83 2.49
C SER A 32 9.18 -14.42 1.66
N ILE A 33 8.73 -13.16 1.81
CA ILE A 33 7.68 -12.59 0.95
C ILE A 33 8.35 -11.89 -0.24
N PRO A 34 8.21 -12.42 -1.47
CA PRO A 34 8.85 -11.81 -2.63
C PRO A 34 8.15 -10.49 -3.01
N ILE A 35 8.95 -9.51 -3.43
CA ILE A 35 8.49 -8.27 -4.06
C ILE A 35 9.00 -8.21 -5.50
N ASN A 36 8.17 -7.71 -6.41
CA ASN A 36 8.54 -7.61 -7.83
C ASN A 36 9.03 -6.20 -8.22
N SER A 37 8.66 -5.18 -7.45
CA SER A 37 9.13 -3.80 -7.60
C SER A 37 9.12 -3.09 -6.25
N LYS A 38 10.06 -2.16 -6.06
CA LYS A 38 10.00 -1.22 -4.92
C LYS A 38 8.83 -0.24 -5.07
N GLU A 39 8.53 0.17 -6.29
CA GLU A 39 7.42 1.07 -6.60
C GLU A 39 6.07 0.38 -6.33
N ILE A 40 5.16 1.13 -5.71
CA ILE A 40 3.79 0.75 -5.43
C ILE A 40 2.89 1.43 -6.45
N TYR A 41 2.13 0.62 -7.20
CA TYR A 41 1.25 1.09 -8.26
C TYR A 41 -0.22 1.08 -7.85
N ILE A 42 -0.99 1.98 -8.43
CA ILE A 42 -2.46 1.92 -8.49
C ILE A 42 -2.92 1.89 -9.95
N ASN A 43 -4.06 1.25 -10.23
CA ASN A 43 -4.70 1.27 -11.54
C ASN A 43 -6.22 1.49 -11.41
N ALA A 44 -6.94 1.64 -12.52
CA ALA A 44 -8.39 1.86 -12.51
C ALA A 44 -9.19 0.78 -11.75
N LYS A 45 -8.79 -0.50 -11.84
CA LYS A 45 -9.42 -1.60 -11.11
C LYS A 45 -9.18 -1.47 -9.60
N SER A 46 -7.95 -1.17 -9.21
CA SER A 46 -7.59 -0.90 -7.81
C SER A 46 -8.38 0.28 -7.26
N LEU A 47 -8.44 1.39 -8.00
CA LEU A 47 -9.18 2.59 -7.62
C LEU A 47 -10.67 2.30 -7.45
N SER A 48 -11.28 1.56 -8.38
CA SER A 48 -12.66 1.09 -8.24
C SER A 48 -12.85 0.25 -6.97
N HIS A 49 -11.89 -0.60 -6.59
CA HIS A 49 -11.96 -1.34 -5.32
C HIS A 49 -11.83 -0.45 -4.08
N LEU A 50 -11.01 0.60 -4.13
CA LEU A 50 -10.85 1.60 -3.06
C LEU A 50 -12.15 2.38 -2.82
N THR A 51 -12.86 2.75 -3.88
CA THR A 51 -14.07 3.59 -3.82
C THR A 51 -15.39 2.82 -3.68
N ARG A 52 -15.36 1.49 -3.52
CA ARG A 52 -16.58 0.65 -3.39
C ARG A 52 -17.47 1.11 -2.24
N GLN A 53 -18.72 1.45 -2.56
CA GLN A 53 -19.73 1.89 -1.60
C GLN A 53 -19.94 0.89 -0.45
N SER A 54 -19.98 -0.42 -0.75
CA SER A 54 -20.14 -1.47 0.26
C SER A 54 -19.05 -1.54 1.34
N LYS A 55 -17.94 -0.82 1.20
CA LYS A 55 -16.96 -0.62 2.27
C LYS A 55 -17.25 0.62 3.10
N LYS A 56 -17.66 1.70 2.43
CA LYS A 56 -18.11 2.94 3.09
C LYS A 56 -19.31 2.64 4.00
N ASP A 57 -20.27 1.84 3.51
CA ASP A 57 -21.47 1.43 4.26
C ASP A 57 -21.16 0.65 5.55
N ARG A 58 -20.00 -0.02 5.59
CA ARG A 58 -19.53 -0.78 6.78
C ARG A 58 -18.48 -0.03 7.59
N GLY A 59 -18.26 1.27 7.31
CA GLY A 59 -17.29 2.11 8.01
C GLY A 59 -15.81 1.79 7.75
N ALA A 60 -15.50 0.86 6.83
CA ALA A 60 -14.15 0.41 6.53
C ALA A 60 -13.57 0.99 5.23
N GLY A 61 -14.39 1.69 4.45
CA GLY A 61 -13.98 2.33 3.19
C GLY A 61 -13.27 3.65 3.46
N LEU A 62 -12.21 3.94 2.71
CA LEU A 62 -11.55 5.24 2.76
C LEU A 62 -12.46 6.34 2.20
N SER A 63 -12.33 7.54 2.78
CA SER A 63 -12.85 8.77 2.18
C SER A 63 -12.13 9.07 0.86
N GLU A 64 -12.69 9.94 0.01
CA GLU A 64 -12.00 10.36 -1.21
C GLU A 64 -10.71 11.13 -0.91
N ASP A 65 -10.75 12.01 0.09
CA ASP A 65 -9.58 12.76 0.56
C ASP A 65 -8.47 11.84 1.05
N ASP A 66 -8.81 10.75 1.74
CA ASP A 66 -7.83 9.78 2.21
C ASP A 66 -7.27 8.91 1.08
N ILE A 67 -8.09 8.59 0.06
CA ILE A 67 -7.60 7.92 -1.15
C ILE A 67 -6.59 8.83 -1.88
N LEU A 68 -6.89 10.12 -2.01
CA LEU A 68 -5.99 11.11 -2.62
C LEU A 68 -4.72 11.33 -1.78
N SER A 69 -4.82 11.14 -0.46
CA SER A 69 -3.70 11.31 0.48
C SER A 69 -2.79 10.08 0.58
N ILE A 70 -3.13 8.93 -0.03
CA ILE A 70 -2.32 7.71 0.02
C ILE A 70 -0.83 7.99 -0.29
N PRO A 71 -0.46 8.76 -1.35
CA PRO A 71 0.94 9.02 -1.61
C PRO A 71 1.67 9.77 -0.49
N LYS A 72 0.98 10.70 0.18
CA LYS A 72 1.52 11.42 1.33
C LYS A 72 1.76 10.48 2.52
N ILE A 73 0.78 9.61 2.80
CA ILE A 73 0.85 8.62 3.89
C ILE A 73 1.98 7.63 3.65
N LEU A 74 2.14 7.13 2.42
CA LEU A 74 3.21 6.20 2.05
C LEU A 74 4.61 6.85 2.16
N LYS A 75 4.71 8.15 1.88
CA LYS A 75 6.00 8.87 1.89
C LYS A 75 6.50 9.16 3.30
N SER A 76 5.60 9.43 4.25
CA SER A 76 5.98 9.83 5.61
C SER A 76 5.02 9.26 6.65
N PRO A 77 4.98 7.92 6.83
CA PRO A 77 4.21 7.32 7.90
C PRO A 77 4.88 7.54 9.25
N MET A 78 4.07 7.62 10.31
CA MET A 78 4.56 7.60 11.68
C MET A 78 4.94 6.18 12.11
N ALA A 79 4.15 5.20 11.69
CA ALA A 79 4.45 3.80 11.91
C ALA A 79 3.93 2.91 10.78
N ILE A 80 4.61 1.79 10.56
CA ILE A 80 4.23 0.77 9.60
C ILE A 80 4.22 -0.59 10.29
N TYR A 81 3.12 -1.32 10.11
CA TYR A 81 2.95 -2.67 10.64
C TYR A 81 2.69 -3.65 9.51
N PHE A 82 3.12 -4.89 9.71
CA PHE A 82 2.75 -6.03 8.88
C PHE A 82 1.61 -6.80 9.54
N ASP A 83 0.51 -7.07 8.82
CA ASP A 83 -0.58 -7.93 9.29
C ASP A 83 -0.21 -9.41 9.07
N GLU A 84 0.19 -10.09 10.15
CA GLU A 84 0.63 -11.49 10.12
C GLU A 84 -0.54 -12.47 9.96
N ALA A 85 -1.78 -12.05 10.20
CA ALA A 85 -2.95 -12.93 10.13
C ALA A 85 -3.35 -13.32 8.69
N LYS A 86 -2.62 -12.84 7.67
CA LYS A 86 -2.96 -13.02 6.26
C LYS A 86 -1.74 -13.48 5.47
N GLU A 87 -1.92 -14.46 4.60
CA GLU A 87 -0.90 -14.93 3.62
C GLU A 87 -0.63 -13.93 2.47
N LYS A 88 -0.84 -12.63 2.71
CA LYS A 88 -0.72 -11.56 1.70
C LYS A 88 0.08 -10.41 2.28
N LEU A 89 0.79 -9.68 1.42
CA LEU A 89 1.44 -8.44 1.84
C LEU A 89 0.37 -7.41 2.23
N ASN A 90 0.17 -7.25 3.52
CA ASN A 90 -0.77 -6.33 4.11
C ASN A 90 0.01 -5.41 5.04
N LEU A 91 0.21 -4.18 4.59
CA LEU A 91 0.89 -3.16 5.37
C LEU A 91 -0.17 -2.23 5.97
N LEU A 92 -0.07 -1.97 7.27
CA LEU A 92 -0.88 -0.97 7.94
C LEU A 92 -0.03 0.27 8.15
N TYR A 93 -0.47 1.38 7.57
CA TYR A 93 0.18 2.68 7.68
C TYR A 93 -0.56 3.52 8.69
N CYS A 94 0.16 3.96 9.71
CA CYS A 94 -0.30 4.96 10.65
C CYS A 94 0.28 6.33 10.25
N ALA A 95 -0.59 7.32 10.03
CA ALA A 95 -0.19 8.66 9.65
C ALA A 95 -0.31 9.69 10.79
N GLU A 96 -0.89 9.30 11.93
CA GLU A 96 -1.19 10.18 13.06
C GLU A 96 -0.62 9.63 14.37
N SER A 97 -0.30 10.50 15.32
CA SER A 97 0.37 10.12 16.57
C SER A 97 -0.42 9.13 17.43
N SER A 98 -1.74 9.16 17.33
CA SER A 98 -2.62 8.31 18.13
C SER A 98 -2.77 6.88 17.59
N CYS A 99 -2.48 6.66 16.29
CA CYS A 99 -2.74 5.42 15.55
C CYS A 99 -4.11 4.76 15.81
N LYS A 100 -5.11 5.47 16.34
CA LYS A 100 -6.44 4.92 16.67
C LYS A 100 -7.08 4.25 15.46
N ARG A 101 -6.89 4.87 14.30
CA ARG A 101 -7.31 4.36 13.01
C ARG A 101 -6.10 4.33 12.07
N VAL A 102 -5.85 3.18 11.46
CA VAL A 102 -4.77 2.98 10.49
C VAL A 102 -5.31 2.69 9.11
N ILE A 103 -4.57 3.06 8.08
CA ILE A 103 -4.90 2.74 6.70
C ILE A 103 -4.21 1.43 6.34
N LYS A 104 -5.01 0.38 6.20
CA LYS A 104 -4.52 -0.92 5.74
C LYS A 104 -4.46 -0.92 4.22
N ILE A 105 -3.27 -1.11 3.68
CA ILE A 105 -3.01 -1.25 2.25
C ILE A 105 -2.67 -2.71 1.96
N VAL A 106 -3.54 -3.35 1.18
CA VAL A 106 -3.32 -4.71 0.69
C VAL A 106 -2.58 -4.61 -0.63
N ILE A 107 -1.38 -5.14 -0.64
CA ILE A 107 -0.48 -5.11 -1.77
C ILE A 107 -0.44 -6.50 -2.41
N ASP A 108 -0.70 -6.56 -3.70
CA ASP A 108 -0.48 -7.75 -4.51
C ASP A 108 0.96 -7.72 -5.03
N THR A 109 1.83 -8.49 -4.38
CA THR A 109 3.22 -8.60 -4.80
C THR A 109 3.40 -9.57 -5.96
N LYS A 110 2.40 -10.39 -6.31
CA LYS A 110 2.49 -11.43 -7.35
C LYS A 110 1.75 -11.03 -8.63
N TYR A 111 1.31 -9.78 -8.76
CA TYR A 111 0.52 -9.36 -9.91
C TYR A 111 1.36 -9.37 -11.20
N ILE A 112 0.89 -10.10 -12.20
CA ILE A 112 1.52 -10.23 -13.53
C ILE A 112 0.53 -9.71 -14.58
N ARG A 113 0.98 -8.81 -15.46
CA ARG A 113 0.19 -8.40 -16.62
C ARG A 113 1.08 -8.13 -17.82
N LYS A 114 0.77 -8.76 -18.96
CA LYS A 114 1.57 -8.68 -20.20
C LYS A 114 3.05 -8.99 -19.96
N LYS A 115 3.33 -10.03 -19.15
CA LYS A 115 4.69 -10.46 -18.76
C LYS A 115 5.48 -9.49 -17.86
N GLU A 116 4.91 -8.35 -17.48
CA GLU A 116 5.48 -7.47 -16.46
C GLU A 116 4.96 -7.85 -15.08
N LYS A 117 5.87 -7.90 -14.09
CA LYS A 117 5.54 -8.12 -12.69
C LYS A 117 5.73 -6.81 -11.93
N PHE A 118 4.81 -6.47 -11.04
CA PHE A 118 4.89 -5.23 -10.24
C PHE A 118 4.06 -5.35 -8.99
N THR A 119 4.42 -4.54 -8.01
CA THR A 119 3.76 -4.42 -6.71
C THR A 119 2.55 -3.48 -6.85
N LEU A 120 1.33 -4.00 -6.69
CA LEU A 120 0.09 -3.26 -6.95
C LEU A 120 -0.77 -3.14 -5.68
N ILE A 121 -1.29 -1.95 -5.38
CA ILE A 121 -2.38 -1.82 -4.39
C ILE A 121 -3.60 -2.55 -4.92
N LYS A 122 -4.01 -3.62 -4.25
CA LYS A 122 -5.25 -4.34 -4.59
C LYS A 122 -6.47 -3.64 -3.99
N THR A 123 -6.30 -3.13 -2.77
CA THR A 123 -7.34 -2.43 -2.01
C THR A 123 -6.71 -1.68 -0.84
N ALA A 124 -7.41 -0.68 -0.31
CA ALA A 124 -7.16 -0.17 1.04
C ALA A 124 -8.49 0.01 1.80
N GLY A 125 -8.38 0.30 3.09
CA GLY A 125 -9.49 0.58 4.00
C GLY A 125 -8.98 0.95 5.39
N TYR A 126 -9.87 1.50 6.22
CA TYR A 126 -9.53 1.75 7.62
C TYR A 126 -9.57 0.46 8.43
N VAL A 127 -8.71 0.41 9.44
CA VAL A 127 -8.75 -0.57 10.51
C VAL A 127 -8.61 0.21 11.82
N GLU A 128 -9.54 0.00 12.75
CA GLU A 128 -9.37 0.47 14.12
C GLU A 128 -8.27 -0.33 14.80
N TRP A 129 -7.41 0.35 15.56
CA TRP A 129 -6.32 -0.28 16.29
C TRP A 129 -6.80 -1.44 17.17
N SER A 130 -7.95 -1.27 17.84
CA SER A 130 -8.59 -2.30 18.67
C SER A 130 -8.94 -3.59 17.93
N ASN A 131 -9.03 -3.54 16.60
CA ASN A 131 -9.33 -4.70 15.76
C ASN A 131 -8.06 -5.37 15.21
N MET A 132 -6.87 -4.81 15.45
CA MET A 132 -5.61 -5.41 15.07
C MET A 132 -5.25 -6.53 16.06
N LYS A 133 -5.23 -7.78 15.59
CA LYS A 133 -5.04 -8.96 16.46
C LYS A 133 -3.62 -9.56 16.39
N SER A 134 -2.99 -9.50 15.22
CA SER A 134 -1.68 -10.10 14.98
C SER A 134 -0.95 -9.23 13.97
N TYR A 135 0.03 -8.50 14.47
CA TYR A 135 0.78 -7.54 13.68
C TYR A 135 2.20 -7.41 14.21
N LYS A 136 3.11 -7.08 13.29
CA LYS A 136 4.51 -6.85 13.60
C LYS A 136 4.92 -5.45 13.17
N LEU A 137 5.47 -4.68 14.10
CA LEU A 137 6.03 -3.36 13.82
C LEU A 137 7.24 -3.51 12.88
N ILE A 138 7.26 -2.72 11.81
CA ILE A 138 8.38 -2.62 10.86
C ILE A 138 9.14 -1.30 11.08
N ILE A 139 8.41 -0.18 11.09
CA ILE A 139 8.95 1.18 11.22
C ILE A 139 8.12 1.94 12.25
N GLY A 140 8.77 2.77 13.07
CA GLY A 140 8.12 3.65 14.04
C GLY A 140 8.36 3.22 15.49
N ALA A 141 7.62 3.85 16.41
CA ALA A 141 7.57 3.45 17.81
C ALA A 141 6.28 2.66 18.06
N GLU A 142 6.29 1.73 19.03
CA GLU A 142 5.06 1.07 19.47
C GLU A 142 4.10 2.12 20.02
N SER A 143 2.93 2.27 19.39
CA SER A 143 1.81 3.00 19.95
C SER A 143 1.23 2.17 21.10
N ARG A 144 1.50 2.61 22.33
CA ARG A 144 0.90 2.08 23.56
C ARG A 144 -0.55 2.53 23.72
#